data_AF-A0A9E0KT86-F1
#
_entry.id   AF-A0A9E0KT86-F1
#
_cell.length_a   1.000
_cell.length_b   1.000
_cell.length_c   1.000
_cell.angle_alpha   90.00
_cell.angle_beta   90.00
_cell.angle_gamma   90.00
#
_symmetry.space_group_name_H-M   'P 1'
#
loop_
_entity.id
_entity.type
_entity.pdbx_description
1 polymer ?
#
loop_
_entity_poly.entity_id
_entity_poly.type
_entity_poly.pdbx_seq_one_letter_code
_entity_poly.pdbx_strand_id
1 'polypeptide(L)'
;MFAEPSSFSGSKQLRLAGSSTVFPFSAIVAELFTKQHQYPAPVVESNGTGGGIHQFCTRTGDGYPDIVNASRQLKESERHYCAQNGIADIHEIVIGYDGIIIANKKGEKLFDLSPQDLWLALAKEIPYQGKLIPNPNTSWKDIQSTFPKHDIEILGPPPTSGTRESFTETIMQKGCPDLTKILNISEQDAKFQCSLIREDGAFVDAGENDNLIIQKLQKNKYALGVVGYSYYARNTHLIQASKISGTEATPENVRNHRYTAARSLFIYTKPPAPLKKEALYTFIDFYLSQDMLGENGFLAQKGLIPLTETERQAQDVKIKQELKKERRPE
;
A
#
# COMPACT_ATOMS: atom_id res chain seq x y z
N MET A 1 -29.75 -49.49 8.30
CA MET A 1 -29.34 -48.62 7.19
C MET A 1 -28.85 -47.33 7.83
N PHE A 2 -27.55 -47.23 8.10
CA PHE A 2 -26.95 -46.04 8.71
C PHE A 2 -26.78 -45.00 7.61
N ALA A 3 -27.37 -43.82 7.80
CA ALA A 3 -27.15 -42.69 6.90
C ALA A 3 -25.69 -42.25 7.02
N GLU A 4 -24.98 -42.25 5.89
CA GLU A 4 -23.67 -41.61 5.80
C GLU A 4 -23.82 -40.11 6.08
N PRO A 5 -22.88 -39.47 6.79
CA PRO A 5 -22.86 -38.03 6.91
C PRO A 5 -22.53 -37.43 5.53
N SER A 6 -23.44 -36.62 5.01
CA SER A 6 -23.26 -35.87 3.77
C SER A 6 -22.04 -34.96 3.89
N SER A 7 -20.94 -35.33 3.23
CA SER A 7 -19.76 -34.47 3.11
C SER A 7 -20.02 -33.35 2.10
N PHE A 8 -20.65 -32.26 2.52
CA PHE A 8 -20.54 -30.99 1.80
C PHE A 8 -19.16 -30.39 2.09
N SER A 9 -18.13 -30.82 1.37
CA SER A 9 -16.81 -30.19 1.41
C SER A 9 -16.77 -29.03 0.41
N GLY A 10 -17.34 -27.90 0.78
CA GLY A 10 -17.12 -26.61 0.12
C GLY A 10 -16.99 -25.53 1.19
N SER A 11 -15.81 -24.92 1.31
CA SER A 11 -15.55 -23.98 2.39
C SER A 11 -16.24 -22.63 2.12
N LYS A 12 -17.05 -22.15 3.08
CA LYS A 12 -17.57 -20.76 3.09
C LYS A 12 -16.47 -19.74 3.45
N GLN A 13 -15.24 -20.19 3.71
CA GLN A 13 -14.14 -19.34 4.06
C GLN A 13 -13.69 -18.50 2.86
N LEU A 14 -13.67 -17.19 3.06
CA LEU A 14 -13.16 -16.25 2.08
C LEU A 14 -11.63 -16.22 2.12
N ARG A 15 -11.01 -15.97 0.97
CA ARG A 15 -9.56 -15.78 0.85
C ARG A 15 -9.27 -14.40 0.27
N LEU A 16 -8.41 -13.66 0.95
CA LEU A 16 -7.89 -12.36 0.57
C LEU A 16 -6.39 -12.50 0.34
N ALA A 17 -5.88 -11.96 -0.76
CA ALA A 17 -4.43 -11.91 -1.03
C ALA A 17 -4.03 -10.53 -1.56
N GLY A 18 -2.75 -10.17 -1.54
CA GLY A 18 -2.23 -9.00 -2.25
C GLY A 18 -1.36 -8.08 -1.40
N SER A 19 -1.64 -6.79 -1.49
CA SER A 19 -0.83 -5.70 -0.94
C SER A 19 -0.50 -5.87 0.54
N SER A 20 0.79 -5.79 0.88
CA SER A 20 1.31 -5.75 2.26
C SER A 20 0.82 -4.53 3.04
N THR A 21 0.51 -3.44 2.34
CA THR A 21 -0.02 -2.22 2.94
C THR A 21 -1.46 -2.41 3.39
N VAL A 22 -2.27 -3.05 2.56
CA VAL A 22 -3.69 -3.24 2.83
C VAL A 22 -3.93 -4.43 3.76
N PHE A 23 -3.01 -5.40 3.76
CA PHE A 23 -3.00 -6.56 4.65
C PHE A 23 -3.40 -6.27 6.11
N PRO A 24 -2.76 -5.34 6.85
CA PRO A 24 -3.10 -5.08 8.25
C PRO A 24 -4.55 -4.59 8.42
N PHE A 25 -5.09 -3.81 7.48
CA PHE A 25 -6.48 -3.35 7.55
C PHE A 25 -7.45 -4.50 7.29
N SER A 26 -7.22 -5.27 6.23
CA SER A 26 -8.07 -6.42 5.89
C SER A 26 -8.01 -7.53 6.93
N ALA A 27 -6.88 -7.74 7.60
CA ALA A 27 -6.75 -8.67 8.72
C ALA A 27 -7.62 -8.26 9.92
N ILE A 28 -7.69 -6.96 10.22
CA ILE A 28 -8.57 -6.43 11.28
C ILE A 28 -10.03 -6.63 10.92
N VAL A 29 -10.44 -6.35 9.68
CA VAL A 29 -11.81 -6.60 9.24
C VAL A 29 -12.13 -8.10 9.31
N ALA A 30 -11.23 -8.97 8.86
CA ALA A 30 -11.41 -10.42 8.94
C ALA A 30 -11.56 -10.93 10.38
N GLU A 31 -10.76 -10.41 11.32
CA GLU A 31 -10.87 -10.76 12.74
C GLU A 31 -12.22 -10.32 13.32
N LEU A 32 -12.60 -9.06 13.12
CA LEU A 32 -13.83 -8.50 13.66
C LEU A 32 -15.10 -9.10 13.03
N PHE A 33 -15.03 -9.50 11.75
CA PHE A 33 -16.13 -10.14 11.04
C PHE A 33 -16.62 -11.40 11.76
N THR A 34 -15.69 -12.23 12.27
CA THR A 34 -16.06 -13.46 12.99
C THR A 34 -16.73 -13.23 14.33
N LYS A 35 -16.54 -12.05 14.93
CA LYS A 35 -17.18 -11.67 16.19
C LYS A 35 -18.65 -11.29 15.99
N GLN A 36 -19.03 -10.91 14.77
CA GLN A 36 -20.37 -10.40 14.44
C GLN A 36 -21.17 -11.32 13.52
N HIS A 37 -20.53 -12.28 12.85
CA HIS A 37 -21.17 -13.14 11.85
C HIS A 37 -20.80 -14.61 11.99
N GLN A 38 -21.72 -15.49 11.60
CA GLN A 38 -21.57 -16.95 11.67
C GLN A 38 -20.84 -17.53 10.43
N TYR A 39 -19.73 -16.93 10.06
CA TYR A 39 -18.88 -17.39 8.94
C TYR A 39 -17.46 -17.70 9.43
N PRO A 40 -16.74 -18.63 8.77
CA PRO A 40 -15.32 -18.86 9.07
C PRO A 40 -14.50 -17.59 8.89
N ALA A 41 -13.43 -17.45 9.68
CA ALA A 41 -12.48 -16.35 9.55
C ALA A 41 -11.91 -16.31 8.13
N PRO A 42 -12.03 -15.19 7.39
CA PRO A 42 -11.34 -15.03 6.12
C PRO A 42 -9.84 -15.21 6.29
N VAL A 43 -9.21 -15.93 5.36
CA VAL A 43 -7.75 -16.04 5.31
C VAL A 43 -7.23 -14.79 4.59
N VAL A 44 -6.28 -14.09 5.20
CA VAL A 44 -5.65 -12.92 4.60
C VAL A 44 -4.17 -13.23 4.39
N GLU A 45 -3.70 -13.08 3.16
CA GLU A 45 -2.32 -13.34 2.74
C GLU A 45 -1.71 -12.06 2.15
N SER A 46 -0.41 -11.85 2.36
CA SER A 46 0.35 -10.75 1.79
C SER A 46 1.38 -11.30 0.80
N ASN A 47 1.25 -10.93 -0.47
CA ASN A 47 2.13 -11.36 -1.56
C ASN A 47 2.36 -10.24 -2.60
N GLY A 48 2.13 -8.98 -2.21
CA GLY A 48 2.26 -7.81 -3.06
C GLY A 48 1.07 -7.61 -4.00
N THR A 49 0.79 -6.36 -4.38
CA THR A 49 -0.40 -6.02 -5.19
C THR A 49 -0.43 -6.78 -6.53
N GLY A 50 0.69 -6.84 -7.25
CA GLY A 50 0.76 -7.54 -8.54
C GLY A 50 0.58 -9.06 -8.42
N GLY A 51 1.24 -9.67 -7.43
CA GLY A 51 1.14 -11.11 -7.17
C GLY A 51 -0.28 -11.52 -6.77
N GLY A 52 -0.90 -10.75 -5.88
CA GLY A 52 -2.29 -10.94 -5.48
C GLY A 52 -3.28 -10.80 -6.63
N ILE A 53 -3.12 -9.78 -7.49
CA ILE A 53 -4.00 -9.59 -8.66
C ILE A 53 -3.85 -10.75 -9.64
N HIS A 54 -2.62 -11.21 -9.89
CA HIS A 54 -2.38 -12.36 -10.77
C HIS A 54 -3.10 -13.63 -10.26
N GLN A 55 -2.96 -13.94 -8.97
CA GLN A 55 -3.67 -15.08 -8.35
C GLN A 55 -5.19 -14.90 -8.38
N PHE A 56 -5.68 -13.72 -8.04
CA PHE A 56 -7.10 -13.38 -8.07
C PHE A 56 -7.70 -13.54 -9.48
N CYS A 57 -6.95 -13.17 -10.53
CA CYS A 57 -7.41 -13.23 -11.92
C CYS A 57 -7.17 -14.58 -12.60
N THR A 58 -6.61 -15.57 -11.90
CA THR A 58 -6.37 -16.90 -12.49
C THR A 58 -7.67 -17.71 -12.65
N ARG A 59 -8.50 -17.79 -11.60
CA ARG A 59 -9.76 -18.55 -11.62
C ARG A 59 -10.64 -18.21 -10.41
N THR A 60 -11.95 -18.48 -10.49
CA THR A 60 -12.85 -18.54 -9.33
C THR A 60 -12.90 -19.95 -8.75
N GLY A 61 -12.96 -20.07 -7.42
CA GLY A 61 -13.10 -21.34 -6.71
C GLY A 61 -12.11 -21.51 -5.57
N ASP A 62 -12.13 -22.70 -4.97
CA ASP A 62 -11.26 -23.02 -3.84
C ASP A 62 -9.78 -22.92 -4.21
N GLY A 63 -8.98 -22.44 -3.26
CA GLY A 63 -7.54 -22.20 -3.47
C GLY A 63 -7.19 -20.90 -4.18
N TYR A 64 -8.16 -20.15 -4.71
CA TYR A 64 -7.92 -18.82 -5.29
C TYR A 64 -8.50 -17.70 -4.42
N PRO A 65 -7.91 -16.48 -4.45
CA PRO A 65 -8.46 -15.34 -3.74
C PRO A 65 -9.87 -14.99 -4.24
N ASP A 66 -10.79 -14.78 -3.31
CA ASP A 66 -12.13 -14.24 -3.55
C ASP A 66 -12.09 -12.71 -3.61
N ILE A 67 -11.09 -12.12 -2.93
CA ILE A 67 -10.84 -10.67 -2.84
C ILE A 67 -9.34 -10.43 -3.02
N VAL A 68 -8.94 -9.36 -3.70
CA VAL A 68 -7.55 -8.90 -3.72
C VAL A 68 -7.40 -7.53 -3.07
N ASN A 69 -6.44 -7.45 -2.16
CA ASN A 69 -5.95 -6.25 -1.50
C ASN A 69 -4.97 -5.52 -2.44
N ALA A 70 -5.14 -4.22 -2.68
CA ALA A 70 -4.30 -3.49 -3.63
C ALA A 70 -3.95 -2.07 -3.15
N SER A 71 -2.69 -1.67 -3.30
CA SER A 71 -2.17 -0.34 -2.98
C SER A 71 -2.11 0.61 -4.18
N ARG A 72 -2.69 0.19 -5.30
CA ARG A 72 -2.84 0.95 -6.54
C ARG A 72 -4.03 0.39 -7.31
N GLN A 73 -4.50 1.15 -8.29
CA GLN A 73 -5.56 0.68 -9.15
C GLN A 73 -5.10 -0.53 -9.99
N LEU A 74 -6.05 -1.41 -10.36
CA LEU A 74 -5.84 -2.42 -11.41
C LEU A 74 -5.42 -1.75 -12.71
N LYS A 75 -4.33 -2.24 -13.30
CA LYS A 75 -3.87 -1.82 -14.63
C LYS A 75 -4.79 -2.37 -15.71
N GLU A 76 -4.79 -1.73 -16.87
CA GLU A 76 -5.57 -2.21 -18.02
C GLU A 76 -5.14 -3.60 -18.47
N SER A 77 -3.83 -3.88 -18.50
CA SER A 77 -3.31 -5.21 -18.81
C SER A 77 -3.74 -6.27 -17.80
N GLU A 78 -3.90 -5.89 -16.52
CA GLU A 78 -4.41 -6.78 -15.48
C GLU A 78 -5.90 -7.05 -15.70
N ARG A 79 -6.72 -6.01 -15.96
CA ARG A 79 -8.15 -6.18 -16.27
C ARG A 79 -8.35 -7.08 -17.49
N HIS A 80 -7.55 -6.91 -18.53
CA HIS A 80 -7.58 -7.76 -19.71
C HIS A 80 -7.24 -9.22 -19.36
N TYR A 81 -6.21 -9.45 -18.54
CA TYR A 81 -5.87 -10.78 -18.06
C TYR A 81 -7.01 -11.42 -17.24
N CYS A 82 -7.68 -10.67 -16.37
CA CYS A 82 -8.83 -11.18 -15.62
C CYS A 82 -9.98 -11.56 -16.56
N ALA A 83 -10.31 -10.70 -17.54
CA ALA A 83 -11.36 -10.95 -18.51
C ALA A 83 -11.08 -12.19 -19.38
N GLN A 84 -9.83 -12.39 -19.83
CA GLN A 84 -9.41 -13.59 -20.56
C GLN A 84 -9.62 -14.89 -19.76
N ASN A 85 -9.57 -14.81 -18.43
CA ASN A 85 -9.82 -15.93 -17.52
C ASN A 85 -11.28 -15.98 -17.01
N GLY A 86 -12.20 -15.24 -17.65
CA GLY A 86 -13.63 -15.23 -17.30
C GLY A 86 -13.97 -14.42 -16.05
N ILE A 87 -13.07 -13.54 -15.59
CA ILE A 87 -13.24 -12.67 -14.41
C ILE A 87 -13.35 -11.23 -14.91
N ALA A 88 -14.48 -10.90 -15.54
CA ALA A 88 -14.75 -9.57 -16.10
C ALA A 88 -15.47 -8.65 -15.10
N ASP A 89 -16.37 -9.20 -14.28
CA ASP A 89 -17.23 -8.45 -13.37
C ASP A 89 -16.50 -8.13 -12.05
N ILE A 90 -15.48 -7.28 -12.10
CA ILE A 90 -14.71 -6.91 -10.92
C ILE A 90 -15.34 -5.69 -10.24
N HIS A 91 -15.67 -5.82 -8.95
CA HIS A 91 -16.03 -4.67 -8.12
C HIS A 91 -14.77 -4.03 -7.55
N GLU A 92 -14.63 -2.71 -7.75
CA GLU A 92 -13.56 -1.89 -7.21
C GLU A 92 -14.07 -1.12 -5.99
N ILE A 93 -13.48 -1.37 -4.82
CA ILE A 93 -13.83 -0.71 -3.56
C ILE A 93 -12.60 0.04 -3.06
N VAL A 94 -12.67 1.36 -2.99
CA VAL A 94 -11.67 2.20 -2.32
C VAL A 94 -11.89 2.08 -0.82
N ILE A 95 -10.91 1.59 -0.09
CA ILE A 95 -11.00 1.51 1.38
C ILE A 95 -10.47 2.79 2.04
N GLY A 96 -9.60 3.53 1.36
CA GLY A 96 -9.10 4.80 1.85
C GLY A 96 -7.78 5.15 1.20
N TYR A 97 -7.02 5.98 1.89
CA TYR A 97 -5.76 6.51 1.38
C TYR A 97 -4.65 6.30 2.40
N ASP A 98 -3.44 6.31 1.87
CA ASP A 98 -2.22 6.25 2.65
C ASP A 98 -1.16 7.16 2.00
N GLY A 99 -0.18 7.55 2.79
CA GLY A 99 0.93 8.39 2.36
C GLY A 99 2.22 8.02 3.07
N ILE A 100 3.32 8.02 2.33
CA ILE A 100 4.66 7.84 2.92
C ILE A 100 5.27 9.20 3.22
N ILE A 101 5.65 9.39 4.48
CA ILE A 101 6.16 10.65 4.99
C ILE A 101 7.67 10.56 5.13
N ILE A 102 8.35 11.58 4.61
CA ILE A 102 9.75 11.86 4.94
C ILE A 102 9.74 12.85 6.11
N ALA A 103 9.95 12.33 7.31
CA ALA A 103 9.86 13.08 8.54
C ALA A 103 11.24 13.49 9.06
N ASN A 104 11.31 14.62 9.75
CA ASN A 104 12.44 14.99 10.60
C ASN A 104 11.94 15.50 11.96
N LYS A 105 12.88 15.72 12.88
CA LYS A 105 12.55 16.26 14.21
C LYS A 105 11.83 17.60 14.09
N LYS A 106 10.78 17.79 14.88
CA LYS A 106 10.03 19.05 14.91
C LYS A 106 10.93 20.21 15.33
N GLY A 107 10.81 21.34 14.63
CA GLY A 107 11.59 22.55 14.87
C GLY A 107 12.91 22.63 14.10
N GLU A 108 13.32 21.55 13.43
CA GLU A 108 14.46 21.57 12.52
C GLU A 108 14.07 22.14 11.15
N LYS A 109 15.04 22.36 10.26
CA LYS A 109 14.76 22.85 8.90
C LYS A 109 13.99 21.79 8.10
N LEU A 110 12.89 22.19 7.46
CA LEU A 110 12.17 21.34 6.52
C LEU A 110 12.93 21.23 5.20
N PHE A 111 12.84 20.06 4.58
CA PHE A 111 13.28 19.86 3.22
C PHE A 111 12.11 20.01 2.25
N ASP A 112 12.43 20.38 1.02
CA ASP A 112 11.57 20.18 -0.14
C ASP A 112 12.32 19.25 -1.10
N LEU A 113 11.93 17.97 -1.09
CA LEU A 113 12.63 16.90 -1.79
C LEU A 113 11.83 16.48 -3.02
N SER A 114 12.48 16.21 -4.14
CA SER A 114 11.87 15.45 -5.22
C SER A 114 12.06 13.93 -5.01
N PRO A 115 11.26 13.08 -5.66
CA PRO A 115 11.57 11.66 -5.74
C PRO A 115 12.97 11.39 -6.28
N GLN A 116 13.44 12.20 -7.23
CA GLN A 116 14.79 12.08 -7.78
C GLN A 116 15.87 12.38 -6.73
N ASP A 117 15.67 13.37 -5.86
CA ASP A 117 16.62 13.67 -4.78
C ASP A 117 16.74 12.49 -3.82
N LEU A 118 15.60 11.90 -3.44
CA LEU A 118 15.56 10.71 -2.58
C LEU A 118 16.17 9.48 -3.26
N TRP A 119 15.95 9.31 -4.56
CA TRP A 119 16.56 8.24 -5.33
C TRP A 119 18.08 8.41 -5.42
N LEU A 120 18.58 9.60 -5.76
CA LEU A 120 20.02 9.88 -5.80
C LEU A 120 20.68 9.75 -4.42
N ALA A 121 19.95 10.01 -3.33
CA ALA A 121 20.44 9.81 -1.97
C ALA A 121 20.56 8.32 -1.62
N LEU A 122 19.58 7.50 -2.02
CA LEU A 122 19.39 6.15 -1.48
C LEU A 122 19.60 4.99 -2.46
N ALA A 123 19.63 5.21 -3.77
CA ALA A 123 19.82 4.14 -4.74
C ALA A 123 21.12 3.40 -4.44
N LYS A 124 21.10 2.06 -4.55
CA LYS A 124 22.31 1.24 -4.36
C LYS A 124 23.41 1.63 -5.35
N GLU A 125 23.00 1.82 -6.60
CA GLU A 125 23.87 2.21 -7.70
C GLU A 125 23.20 3.30 -8.54
N ILE A 126 24.00 4.17 -9.13
CA ILE A 126 23.53 5.24 -10.04
C ILE A 126 24.17 5.10 -11.41
N PRO A 127 23.54 5.60 -12.49
CA PRO A 127 24.10 5.48 -13.83
C PRO A 127 25.20 6.51 -14.04
N TYR A 128 26.35 6.03 -14.50
CA TYR A 128 27.49 6.83 -14.88
C TYR A 128 28.11 6.25 -16.15
N GLN A 129 28.17 7.05 -17.22
CA GLN A 129 28.75 6.66 -18.52
C GLN A 129 28.21 5.32 -19.06
N GLY A 130 26.89 5.11 -18.98
CA GLY A 130 26.22 3.91 -19.51
C GLY A 130 26.36 2.65 -18.66
N LYS A 131 26.88 2.76 -17.43
CA LYS A 131 26.98 1.66 -16.47
C LYS A 131 26.43 2.09 -15.11
N LEU A 132 26.07 1.12 -14.27
CA LEU A 132 25.78 1.37 -12.87
C LEU A 132 27.08 1.39 -12.07
N ILE A 133 27.22 2.35 -11.17
CA ILE A 133 28.31 2.44 -10.20
C ILE A 133 27.72 2.57 -8.79
N PRO A 134 28.43 2.11 -7.74
CA PRO A 134 28.03 2.38 -6.36
C PRO A 134 27.76 3.86 -6.14
N ASN A 135 26.70 4.18 -5.41
CA ASN A 135 26.25 5.55 -5.21
C ASN A 135 27.31 6.41 -4.49
N PRO A 136 27.91 7.42 -5.15
CA PRO A 136 29.01 8.20 -4.59
C PRO A 136 28.54 9.33 -3.66
N ASN A 137 27.24 9.64 -3.63
CA ASN A 137 26.71 10.75 -2.85
C ASN A 137 26.80 10.42 -1.36
N THR A 138 27.37 11.31 -0.55
CA THR A 138 27.51 11.09 0.90
C THR A 138 26.87 12.20 1.72
N SER A 139 26.76 13.39 1.13
CA SER A 139 26.16 14.56 1.74
C SER A 139 24.93 15.03 0.99
N TRP A 140 23.95 15.61 1.68
CA TRP A 140 22.77 16.21 1.04
C TRP A 140 23.14 17.29 0.01
N LYS A 141 24.28 17.97 0.22
CA LYS A 141 24.83 18.95 -0.74
C LYS A 141 25.27 18.34 -2.07
N ASP A 142 25.63 17.04 -2.09
CA ASP A 142 25.99 16.32 -3.31
C ASP A 142 24.77 16.11 -4.22
N ILE A 143 23.58 16.05 -3.62
CA ILE A 143 22.29 15.90 -4.32
C ILE A 143 21.83 17.25 -4.88
N GLN A 144 21.78 18.27 -4.01
CA GLN A 144 21.37 19.62 -4.40
C GLN A 144 22.20 20.66 -3.63
N SER A 145 22.76 21.64 -4.34
CA SER A 145 23.68 22.62 -3.75
C SER A 145 23.06 23.52 -2.68
N THR A 146 21.73 23.67 -2.68
CA THR A 146 20.91 24.40 -1.71
C THR A 146 20.61 23.61 -0.43
N PHE A 147 20.82 22.30 -0.44
CA PHE A 147 20.65 21.45 0.73
C PHE A 147 21.82 21.60 1.72
N PRO A 148 21.61 21.30 3.01
CA PRO A 148 22.65 21.46 4.01
C PRO A 148 23.82 20.50 3.79
N LYS A 149 25.02 20.90 4.23
CA LYS A 149 26.22 20.05 4.21
C LYS A 149 26.22 19.10 5.42
N HIS A 150 25.25 18.18 5.44
CA HIS A 150 25.16 17.09 6.40
C HIS A 150 25.21 15.77 5.66
N ASP A 151 25.68 14.73 6.34
CA ASP A 151 25.69 13.37 5.82
C ASP A 151 24.25 12.91 5.54
N ILE A 152 24.09 12.11 4.50
CA ILE A 152 22.81 11.48 4.18
C ILE A 152 22.59 10.37 5.20
N GLU A 153 21.59 10.55 6.07
CA GLU A 153 21.13 9.53 7.00
C GLU A 153 19.59 9.50 6.96
N ILE A 154 19.04 8.40 6.45
CA ILE A 154 17.61 8.16 6.39
C ILE A 154 17.30 6.89 7.16
N LEU A 155 16.56 7.06 8.26
CA LEU A 155 16.02 5.98 9.05
C LEU A 155 14.79 5.42 8.35
N GLY A 156 14.61 4.12 8.33
CA GLY A 156 13.35 3.57 7.86
C GLY A 156 13.17 2.09 8.17
N PRO A 157 12.04 1.54 7.77
CA PRO A 157 11.67 0.19 8.15
C PRO A 157 12.39 -0.86 7.27
N PRO A 158 12.43 -2.13 7.72
CA PRO A 158 13.10 -3.22 7.02
C PRO A 158 12.46 -3.55 5.67
N PRO A 159 13.13 -4.31 4.79
CA PRO A 159 12.58 -4.79 3.51
C PRO A 159 11.24 -5.53 3.61
N THR A 160 10.94 -6.13 4.77
CA THR A 160 9.69 -6.87 5.06
C THR A 160 8.49 -5.95 5.36
N SER A 161 8.72 -4.65 5.57
CA SER A 161 7.69 -3.69 5.93
C SER A 161 6.88 -3.19 4.74
N GLY A 162 5.56 -3.11 4.91
CA GLY A 162 4.68 -2.46 3.92
C GLY A 162 5.05 -1.00 3.67
N THR A 163 5.47 -0.25 4.71
CA THR A 163 5.95 1.14 4.56
C THR A 163 7.18 1.20 3.63
N ARG A 164 8.09 0.23 3.73
CA ARG A 164 9.28 0.13 2.86
C ARG A 164 8.92 -0.17 1.41
N GLU A 165 8.05 -1.16 1.18
CA GLU A 165 7.56 -1.47 -0.18
C GLU A 165 6.94 -0.22 -0.83
N SER A 166 6.16 0.51 -0.05
CA SER A 166 5.42 1.70 -0.49
C SER A 166 6.33 2.88 -0.81
N PHE A 167 7.35 3.08 0.02
CA PHE A 167 8.40 4.06 -0.24
C PHE A 167 9.11 3.75 -1.56
N THR A 168 9.46 2.47 -1.77
CA THR A 168 10.10 2.03 -3.00
C THR A 168 9.22 2.24 -4.23
N GLU A 169 7.92 1.90 -4.18
CA GLU A 169 7.00 2.07 -5.31
C GLU A 169 6.67 3.54 -5.61
N THR A 170 6.43 4.35 -4.58
CA THR A 170 5.90 5.71 -4.75
C THR A 170 6.98 6.78 -4.84
N ILE A 171 8.18 6.52 -4.31
CA ILE A 171 9.31 7.44 -4.34
C ILE A 171 10.44 6.89 -5.21
N MET A 172 11.06 5.78 -4.82
CA MET A 172 12.30 5.32 -5.48
C MET A 172 12.09 5.04 -6.96
N GLN A 173 11.06 4.27 -7.31
CA GLN A 173 10.76 3.97 -8.71
C GLN A 173 10.37 5.21 -9.52
N LYS A 174 9.72 6.21 -8.91
CA LYS A 174 9.37 7.47 -9.59
C LYS A 174 10.56 8.42 -9.76
N GLY A 175 11.52 8.37 -8.83
CA GLY A 175 12.74 9.19 -8.86
C GLY A 175 13.85 8.62 -9.72
N CYS A 176 13.76 7.33 -10.06
CA CYS A 176 14.74 6.63 -10.86
C CYS A 176 14.72 7.14 -12.32
N PRO A 177 15.90 7.35 -12.94
CA PRO A 177 15.97 7.62 -14.38
C PRO A 177 15.54 6.41 -15.20
N ASP A 178 15.27 6.61 -16.49
CA ASP A 178 14.87 5.54 -17.41
C ASP A 178 16.04 4.58 -17.70
N LEU A 179 16.22 3.59 -16.81
CA LEU A 179 17.28 2.59 -16.91
C LEU A 179 17.11 1.67 -18.11
N THR A 180 15.90 1.51 -18.64
CA THR A 180 15.67 0.69 -19.85
C THR A 180 16.45 1.27 -21.02
N LYS A 181 16.45 2.61 -21.16
CA LYS A 181 17.21 3.31 -22.21
C LYS A 181 18.70 3.39 -21.91
N ILE A 182 19.07 3.59 -20.64
CA ILE A 182 20.48 3.79 -20.26
C ILE A 182 21.27 2.48 -20.34
N LEU A 183 20.65 1.36 -19.96
CA LEU A 183 21.32 0.06 -19.84
C LEU A 183 20.84 -0.97 -20.88
N ASN A 184 19.82 -0.65 -21.67
CA ASN A 184 19.19 -1.59 -22.62
C ASN A 184 18.71 -2.89 -21.95
N ILE A 185 17.96 -2.75 -20.85
CA ILE A 185 17.42 -3.85 -20.04
C ILE A 185 15.89 -3.85 -20.06
N SER A 186 15.29 -4.96 -19.61
CA SER A 186 13.83 -5.08 -19.52
C SER A 186 13.23 -4.10 -18.50
N GLU A 187 11.93 -3.78 -18.64
CA GLU A 187 11.23 -2.96 -17.64
C GLU A 187 11.24 -3.59 -16.25
N GLN A 188 11.19 -4.92 -16.16
CA GLN A 188 11.23 -5.64 -14.90
C GLN A 188 12.59 -5.49 -14.21
N ASP A 189 13.68 -5.62 -14.97
CA ASP A 189 15.03 -5.44 -14.46
C ASP A 189 15.28 -3.98 -14.06
N ALA A 190 14.84 -3.03 -14.90
CA ALA A 190 14.90 -1.61 -14.58
C ALA A 190 14.16 -1.30 -13.28
N LYS A 191 12.92 -1.78 -13.12
CA LYS A 191 12.13 -1.59 -11.90
C LYS A 191 12.81 -2.20 -10.67
N PHE A 192 13.39 -3.39 -10.81
CA PHE A 192 14.15 -4.03 -9.74
C PHE A 192 15.36 -3.18 -9.35
N GLN A 193 16.17 -2.74 -10.31
CA GLN A 193 17.34 -1.88 -10.06
C GLN A 193 16.95 -0.55 -9.40
N CYS A 194 15.89 0.11 -9.89
CA CYS A 194 15.35 1.32 -9.31
C CYS A 194 14.86 1.15 -7.86
N SER A 195 14.58 -0.09 -7.45
CA SER A 195 14.07 -0.43 -6.12
C SER A 195 15.17 -0.78 -5.11
N LEU A 196 16.41 -0.97 -5.57
CA LEU A 196 17.53 -1.33 -4.70
C LEU A 196 18.03 -0.09 -3.94
N ILE A 197 18.14 -0.24 -2.63
CA ILE A 197 18.59 0.81 -1.72
C ILE A 197 19.96 0.42 -1.15
N ARG A 198 20.86 1.39 -1.05
CA ARG A 198 22.21 1.22 -0.52
C ARG A 198 22.20 0.77 0.95
N GLU A 199 23.23 0.01 1.31
CA GLU A 199 23.40 -0.60 2.65
C GLU A 199 24.70 -0.12 3.35
N ASP A 200 25.27 0.98 2.89
CA ASP A 200 26.53 1.57 3.36
C ASP A 200 26.35 2.60 4.49
N GLY A 201 25.19 2.61 5.14
CA GLY A 201 24.87 3.47 6.28
C GLY A 201 24.04 4.70 5.94
N ALA A 202 23.84 5.05 4.67
CA ALA A 202 22.97 6.18 4.30
C ALA A 202 21.48 5.88 4.53
N PHE A 203 21.07 4.61 4.38
CA PHE A 203 19.79 4.11 4.86
C PHE A 203 20.02 3.20 6.07
N VAL A 204 19.40 3.54 7.20
CA VAL A 204 19.56 2.80 8.46
C VAL A 204 18.24 2.14 8.83
N ASP A 205 18.25 0.81 8.84
CA ASP A 205 17.11 0.01 9.30
C ASP A 205 16.81 0.30 10.78
N ALA A 206 15.56 0.62 11.07
CA ALA A 206 15.07 0.93 12.40
C ALA A 206 14.16 -0.16 13.00
N GLY A 207 13.97 -1.28 12.30
CA GLY A 207 13.08 -2.38 12.65
C GLY A 207 11.62 -2.14 12.26
N GLU A 208 10.77 -3.15 12.46
CA GLU A 208 9.35 -3.14 12.07
C GLU A 208 8.49 -2.12 12.81
N ASN A 209 8.96 -1.61 13.95
CA ASN A 209 8.21 -0.65 14.75
C ASN A 209 8.61 0.78 14.36
N ASP A 210 7.77 1.42 13.54
CA ASP A 210 7.97 2.81 13.11
C ASP A 210 8.17 3.80 14.28
N ASN A 211 7.70 3.50 15.50
CA ASN A 211 7.97 4.36 16.67
C ASN A 211 9.48 4.43 17.01
N LEU A 212 10.27 3.42 16.66
CA LEU A 212 11.73 3.45 16.83
C LEU A 212 12.37 4.50 15.92
N ILE A 213 11.82 4.72 14.72
CA ILE A 213 12.24 5.81 13.82
C ILE A 213 11.98 7.15 14.51
N ILE A 214 10.79 7.35 15.08
CA ILE A 214 10.43 8.57 15.80
C ILE A 214 11.41 8.85 16.96
N GLN A 215 11.70 7.83 17.78
CA GLN A 215 12.63 7.96 18.91
C GLN A 215 14.05 8.31 18.46
N LYS A 216 14.53 7.70 17.38
CA LYS A 216 15.85 8.00 16.82
C LYS A 216 15.91 9.42 16.24
N LEU A 217 14.86 9.88 15.54
CA LEU A 217 14.75 11.26 15.05
C LEU A 217 14.81 12.29 16.17
N GLN A 218 14.27 11.99 17.36
CA GLN A 218 14.40 12.91 18.51
C GLN A 218 15.85 13.14 18.95
N LYS A 219 16.71 12.12 18.76
CA LYS A 219 18.12 12.11 19.16
C LYS A 219 19.04 12.60 18.03
N ASN A 220 18.66 12.42 16.77
CA ASN A 220 19.42 12.87 15.60
C ASN A 220 18.65 13.95 14.83
N LYS A 221 19.05 15.20 14.99
CA LYS A 221 18.41 16.35 14.33
C LYS A 221 18.70 16.47 12.82
N TYR A 222 19.67 15.72 12.32
CA TYR A 222 20.09 15.76 10.91
C TYR A 222 19.50 14.61 10.08
N ALA A 223 19.07 13.52 10.73
CA ALA A 223 18.46 12.40 10.05
C ALA A 223 17.06 12.72 9.54
N LEU A 224 16.69 12.07 8.43
CA LEU A 224 15.31 11.93 7.99
C LEU A 224 14.78 10.54 8.35
N GLY A 225 13.47 10.38 8.35
CA GLY A 225 12.80 9.11 8.63
C GLY A 225 11.70 8.83 7.61
N VAL A 226 11.61 7.59 7.15
CA VAL A 226 10.51 7.11 6.29
C VAL A 226 9.45 6.47 7.19
N VAL A 227 8.28 7.07 7.29
CA VAL A 227 7.17 6.56 8.13
C VAL A 227 5.84 6.62 7.40
N GLY A 228 4.89 5.75 7.76
CA GLY A 228 3.52 5.88 7.27
C GLY A 228 2.81 7.13 7.80
N TYR A 229 1.84 7.65 7.06
CA TYR A 229 1.09 8.87 7.39
C TYR A 229 0.50 8.83 8.79
N SER A 230 -0.04 7.69 9.20
CA SER A 230 -0.68 7.51 10.50
C SER A 230 0.25 7.64 11.69
N TYR A 231 1.50 7.19 11.53
CA TYR A 231 2.53 7.37 12.54
C TYR A 231 2.94 8.83 12.62
N TYR A 232 3.09 9.51 11.48
CA TYR A 232 3.32 10.94 11.45
C TYR A 232 2.18 11.72 12.14
N ALA A 233 0.92 11.49 11.74
CA ALA A 233 -0.25 12.22 12.23
C ALA A 233 -0.40 12.15 13.76
N ARG A 234 -0.08 11.00 14.38
CA ARG A 234 -0.11 10.81 15.84
C ARG A 234 1.08 11.43 16.57
N ASN A 235 2.17 11.73 15.85
CA ASN A 235 3.44 12.19 16.41
C ASN A 235 3.84 13.59 15.93
N THR A 236 2.89 14.40 15.44
CA THR A 236 3.12 15.80 14.98
C THR A 236 3.63 16.75 16.07
N HIS A 237 3.58 16.33 17.34
CA HIS A 237 4.20 17.04 18.46
C HIS A 237 5.72 16.77 18.57
N LEU A 238 6.22 15.67 17.99
CA LEU A 238 7.62 15.25 18.02
C LEU A 238 8.33 15.43 16.68
N ILE A 239 7.63 15.15 15.58
CA ILE A 239 8.18 15.19 14.22
C ILE A 239 7.35 16.09 13.32
N GLN A 240 7.94 16.45 12.19
CA GLN A 240 7.32 17.23 11.12
C GLN A 240 7.62 16.58 9.77
N ALA A 241 6.77 16.81 8.77
CA ALA A 241 6.90 16.23 7.43
C ALA A 241 7.59 17.20 6.47
N SER A 242 8.63 16.73 5.78
CA SER A 242 9.21 17.42 4.62
C SER A 242 8.22 17.46 3.47
N LYS A 243 8.35 18.50 2.63
CA LYS A 243 7.60 18.61 1.38
C LYS A 243 8.18 17.63 0.37
N ILE A 244 7.32 17.11 -0.50
CA ILE A 244 7.74 16.35 -1.67
C ILE A 244 7.29 17.09 -2.92
N SER A 245 8.24 17.54 -3.72
CA SER A 245 8.00 18.32 -4.94
C SER A 245 7.12 19.55 -4.71
N GLY A 246 7.38 20.28 -3.63
CA GLY A 246 6.62 21.48 -3.22
C GLY A 246 5.33 21.19 -2.46
N THR A 247 4.87 19.94 -2.40
CA THR A 247 3.58 19.57 -1.79
C THR A 247 3.74 19.12 -0.34
N GLU A 248 2.91 19.67 0.54
CA GLU A 248 2.81 19.28 1.95
C GLU A 248 1.99 17.99 2.13
N ALA A 249 2.36 17.19 3.12
CA ALA A 249 1.65 15.97 3.50
C ALA A 249 0.39 16.23 4.34
N THR A 250 -0.59 16.93 3.77
CA THR A 250 -1.90 17.15 4.40
C THR A 250 -2.87 16.02 4.04
N PRO A 251 -3.90 15.73 4.86
CA PRO A 251 -4.91 14.73 4.50
C PRO A 251 -5.59 15.04 3.17
N GLU A 252 -5.81 16.34 2.89
CA GLU A 252 -6.36 16.79 1.61
C GLU A 252 -5.44 16.41 0.45
N ASN A 253 -4.15 16.79 0.52
CA ASN A 253 -3.17 16.52 -0.54
C ASN A 253 -2.93 15.03 -0.78
N VAL A 254 -3.08 14.20 0.27
CA VAL A 254 -2.99 12.74 0.13
C VAL A 254 -4.24 12.19 -0.57
N ARG A 255 -5.44 12.60 -0.12
CA ARG A 255 -6.71 12.13 -0.68
C ARG A 255 -6.87 12.45 -2.17
N ASN A 256 -6.47 13.64 -2.59
CA ASN A 256 -6.59 14.10 -3.98
C ASN A 256 -5.33 13.85 -4.82
N HIS A 257 -4.39 13.03 -4.32
CA HIS A 257 -3.16 12.64 -5.02
C HIS A 257 -2.23 13.81 -5.42
N ARG A 258 -2.35 14.98 -4.80
CA ARG A 258 -1.40 16.09 -5.00
C ARG A 258 -0.05 15.80 -4.33
N TYR A 259 -0.04 15.03 -3.25
CA TYR A 259 1.19 14.58 -2.59
C TYR A 259 1.77 13.35 -3.30
N THR A 260 3.01 13.44 -3.79
CA THR A 260 3.61 12.43 -4.69
C THR A 260 3.64 11.00 -4.13
N ALA A 261 3.79 10.88 -2.80
CA ALA A 261 3.82 9.61 -2.08
C ALA A 261 2.44 9.13 -1.60
N ALA A 262 1.37 9.79 -2.05
CA ALA A 262 0.01 9.38 -1.77
C ALA A 262 -0.43 8.22 -2.66
N ARG A 263 -1.33 7.40 -2.13
CA ARG A 263 -1.96 6.32 -2.88
C ARG A 263 -3.35 6.01 -2.35
N SER A 264 -4.17 5.47 -3.24
CA SER A 264 -5.45 4.88 -2.90
C SER A 264 -5.24 3.43 -2.57
N LEU A 265 -5.94 2.99 -1.55
CA LEU A 265 -6.00 1.62 -1.11
C LEU A 265 -7.34 1.03 -1.52
N PHE A 266 -7.29 -0.19 -2.05
CA PHE A 266 -8.44 -0.86 -2.62
C PHE A 266 -8.56 -2.26 -2.07
N ILE A 267 -9.80 -2.74 -2.06
CA ILE A 267 -10.08 -4.16 -2.24
C ILE A 267 -10.83 -4.33 -3.55
N TYR A 268 -10.56 -5.43 -4.23
CA TYR A 268 -11.28 -5.83 -5.43
C TYR A 268 -11.94 -7.17 -5.19
N THR A 269 -13.18 -7.31 -5.63
CA THR A 269 -13.92 -8.58 -5.51
C THR A 269 -14.43 -9.01 -6.88
N LYS A 270 -14.64 -10.32 -7.04
CA LYS A 270 -15.23 -10.92 -8.25
C LYS A 270 -16.45 -11.75 -7.84
N PRO A 271 -17.31 -12.17 -8.80
CA PRO A 271 -18.43 -13.03 -8.49
C PRO A 271 -17.91 -14.33 -7.85
N PRO A 272 -18.41 -14.67 -6.64
CA PRO A 272 -17.90 -15.81 -5.90
C PRO A 272 -18.49 -17.12 -6.44
N ALA A 273 -17.87 -18.24 -6.04
CA ALA A 273 -18.54 -19.53 -6.15
C ALA A 273 -19.86 -19.52 -5.35
N PRO A 274 -20.94 -20.23 -5.78
CA PRO A 274 -22.26 -20.13 -5.17
C PRO A 274 -22.29 -20.29 -3.64
N LEU A 275 -21.50 -21.22 -3.10
CA LEU A 275 -21.42 -21.48 -1.66
C LEU A 275 -20.84 -20.32 -0.82
N LYS A 276 -20.04 -19.44 -1.44
CA LYS A 276 -19.41 -18.29 -0.79
C LYS A 276 -20.17 -16.98 -0.98
N LYS A 277 -21.24 -16.98 -1.81
CA LYS A 277 -21.97 -15.77 -2.20
C LYS A 277 -22.45 -14.93 -1.02
N GLU A 278 -23.20 -15.55 -0.11
CA GLU A 278 -23.70 -14.87 1.09
C GLU A 278 -22.58 -14.41 2.02
N ALA A 279 -21.53 -15.21 2.18
CA ALA A 279 -20.37 -14.86 3.00
C ALA A 279 -19.63 -13.64 2.44
N LEU A 280 -19.35 -13.63 1.13
CA LEU A 280 -18.65 -12.53 0.47
C LEU A 280 -19.44 -11.24 0.56
N TYR A 281 -20.73 -11.26 0.24
CA TYR A 281 -21.53 -10.04 0.27
C TYR A 281 -21.73 -9.51 1.69
N THR A 282 -21.93 -10.39 2.68
CA THR A 282 -21.96 -9.97 4.09
C THR A 282 -20.62 -9.36 4.51
N PHE A 283 -19.50 -9.93 4.06
CA PHE A 283 -18.17 -9.40 4.34
C PHE A 283 -17.95 -8.04 3.68
N ILE A 284 -18.40 -7.82 2.44
CA ILE A 284 -18.34 -6.52 1.77
C ILE A 284 -19.18 -5.49 2.52
N ASP A 285 -20.42 -5.82 2.88
CA ASP A 285 -21.31 -4.93 3.65
C ASP A 285 -20.68 -4.58 5.01
N PHE A 286 -20.05 -5.54 5.69
CA PHE A 286 -19.32 -5.32 6.94
C PHE A 286 -18.08 -4.43 6.75
N TYR A 287 -17.29 -4.68 5.71
CA TYR A 287 -16.12 -3.86 5.36
C TYR A 287 -16.54 -2.41 5.08
N LEU A 288 -17.64 -2.20 4.36
CA LEU A 288 -18.16 -0.87 4.00
C LEU A 288 -18.84 -0.12 5.15
N SER A 289 -19.04 -0.77 6.30
CA SER A 289 -19.76 -0.20 7.43
C SER A 289 -19.12 1.08 7.99
N GLN A 290 -19.95 1.91 8.65
CA GLN A 290 -19.47 3.08 9.39
C GLN A 290 -18.40 2.72 10.41
N ASP A 291 -18.58 1.60 11.10
CA ASP A 291 -17.66 1.18 12.15
C ASP A 291 -16.28 0.82 11.58
N MET A 292 -16.21 0.27 10.36
CA MET A 292 -14.93 -0.05 9.72
C MET A 292 -14.32 1.16 9.01
N LEU A 293 -15.04 1.73 8.04
CA LEU A 293 -14.54 2.73 7.09
C LEU A 293 -14.92 4.17 7.38
N GLY A 294 -15.77 4.42 8.37
CA GLY A 294 -16.11 5.78 8.78
C GLY A 294 -14.89 6.56 9.27
N GLU A 295 -15.02 7.89 9.32
CA GLU A 295 -13.94 8.78 9.75
C GLU A 295 -13.39 8.47 11.16
N ASN A 296 -14.27 7.98 12.04
CA ASN A 296 -13.93 7.53 13.40
C ASN A 296 -13.89 6.00 13.54
N GLY A 297 -13.97 5.28 12.42
CA GLY A 297 -14.01 3.82 12.37
C GLY A 297 -12.69 3.16 12.78
N PHE A 298 -12.73 1.85 12.95
CA PHE A 298 -11.57 1.05 13.37
C PHE A 298 -10.39 1.20 12.43
N LEU A 299 -10.60 1.29 11.11
CA LEU A 299 -9.49 1.40 10.16
C LEU A 299 -8.83 2.78 10.21
N ALA A 300 -9.60 3.85 10.42
CA ALA A 300 -9.06 5.19 10.64
C ALA A 300 -8.21 5.27 11.91
N GLN A 301 -8.67 4.66 13.01
CA GLN A 301 -7.90 4.56 14.27
C GLN A 301 -6.58 3.78 14.11
N LYS A 302 -6.54 2.88 13.11
CA LYS A 302 -5.35 2.10 12.75
C LYS A 302 -4.48 2.78 11.71
N GLY A 303 -4.88 3.95 11.23
CA GLY A 303 -4.04 4.81 10.42
C GLY A 303 -4.44 4.97 8.96
N LEU A 304 -5.57 4.41 8.56
CA LEU A 304 -6.12 4.66 7.25
C LEU A 304 -6.59 6.11 7.16
N ILE A 305 -6.26 6.82 6.08
CA ILE A 305 -6.90 8.11 5.81
C ILE A 305 -8.26 7.80 5.18
N PRO A 306 -9.38 8.14 5.85
CA PRO A 306 -10.70 7.74 5.40
C PRO A 306 -11.12 8.53 4.15
N LEU A 307 -12.04 7.91 3.39
CA LEU A 307 -12.86 8.64 2.43
C LEU A 307 -13.68 9.71 3.15
N THR A 308 -14.03 10.78 2.45
CA THR A 308 -15.06 11.69 2.92
C THR A 308 -16.41 10.97 3.01
N GLU A 309 -17.31 11.50 3.83
CA GLU A 309 -18.66 10.96 3.97
C GLU A 309 -19.38 10.85 2.61
N THR A 310 -19.26 11.89 1.78
CA THR A 310 -19.85 11.93 0.43
C THR A 310 -19.29 10.86 -0.49
N GLU A 311 -17.96 10.70 -0.55
CA GLU A 311 -17.32 9.67 -1.38
C GLU A 311 -17.73 8.27 -0.94
N ARG A 312 -17.78 8.04 0.37
CA ARG A 312 -18.17 6.75 0.93
C ARG A 312 -19.63 6.41 0.64
N GLN A 313 -20.55 7.36 0.80
CA GLN A 313 -21.96 7.17 0.46
C GLN A 313 -22.14 6.87 -1.04
N ALA A 314 -21.45 7.60 -1.90
CA ALA A 314 -21.49 7.35 -3.34
C ALA A 314 -20.97 5.95 -3.70
N GLN A 315 -19.88 5.51 -3.07
CA GLN A 315 -19.34 4.16 -3.24
C GLN A 315 -20.31 3.09 -2.72
N ASP A 316 -20.88 3.26 -1.53
CA ASP A 316 -21.82 2.31 -0.94
C ASP A 316 -23.05 2.11 -1.83
N VAL A 317 -23.61 3.19 -2.37
CA VAL A 317 -24.73 3.12 -3.34
C VAL A 317 -24.31 2.36 -4.60
N LYS A 318 -23.13 2.67 -5.17
CA LYS A 318 -22.61 2.00 -6.37
C LYS A 318 -22.44 0.49 -6.12
N ILE A 319 -21.74 0.10 -5.06
CA ILE A 319 -21.46 -1.30 -4.75
C ILE A 319 -22.75 -2.06 -4.46
N LYS A 320 -23.67 -1.51 -3.67
CA LYS A 320 -24.98 -2.15 -3.41
C LYS A 320 -25.79 -2.37 -4.69
N GLN A 321 -25.73 -1.43 -5.65
CA GLN A 321 -26.39 -1.61 -6.94
C GLN A 321 -25.74 -2.71 -7.77
N GLU A 322 -24.41 -2.79 -7.80
CA GLU A 322 -23.67 -3.85 -8.49
C GLU A 322 -23.99 -5.22 -7.88
N LEU A 323 -23.85 -5.39 -6.56
CA LEU A 323 -24.15 -6.65 -5.87
C LEU A 323 -25.63 -7.05 -6.00
N LYS A 324 -26.56 -6.10 -6.05
CA LYS A 324 -28.00 -6.40 -6.24
C LYS A 324 -28.29 -7.01 -7.61
N LYS A 325 -27.53 -6.68 -8.66
CA LYS A 325 -27.68 -7.33 -9.98
C LYS A 325 -27.33 -8.81 -9.90
N GLU A 326 -26.29 -9.14 -9.15
CA GLU A 326 -25.84 -10.53 -8.96
C GLU A 326 -26.74 -11.33 -8.02
N ARG A 327 -27.42 -10.68 -7.07
CA ARG A 327 -28.38 -11.34 -6.15
C ARG A 327 -29.70 -11.76 -6.81
N ARG A 328 -30.00 -11.33 -8.05
CA ARG A 328 -31.21 -11.78 -8.74
C ARG A 328 -31.03 -13.25 -9.18
N PRO A 329 -32.01 -14.13 -8.94
CA PRO A 329 -32.01 -15.44 -9.59
C PRO A 329 -32.11 -15.24 -11.11
N GLU A 330 -31.34 -16.03 -11.85
CA GLU A 330 -31.56 -16.26 -13.29
C GLU A 330 -32.95 -16.88 -13.52
#